data_AF-N4WNN5-F1
#
_entry.id   AF-N4WNN5-F1
#
_cell.length_a   1.000
_cell.length_b   1.000
_cell.length_c   1.000
_cell.angle_alpha   90.00
_cell.angle_beta   90.00
_cell.angle_gamma   90.00
#
_symmetry.space_group_name_H-M   'P 1'
#
loop_
_entity.id
_entity.type
_entity.pdbx_description
1 polymer ?
#
loop_
_entity_poly.entity_id
_entity_poly.type
_entity_poly.pdbx_seq_one_letter_code
_entity_poly.pdbx_strand_id
1 'polypeptide(L)' 'MPKLIRLYQAGKFPFDTFIKTYKFEDIQQAVKDTEEGRTIKPVLLM' A
#
# COMPACT_ATOMS: atom_id res chain seq x y z
N MET A 1 -8.03 -21.09 1.12
CA MET A 1 -7.38 -19.79 1.38
C MET A 1 -6.29 -19.51 0.34
N PRO A 2 -6.32 -18.35 -0.35
CA PRO A 2 -5.27 -17.93 -1.29
C PRO A 2 -3.86 -17.94 -0.68
N LYS A 3 -2.85 -18.31 -1.49
CA LYS A 3 -1.45 -18.51 -1.04
C LYS A 3 -0.82 -17.27 -0.39
N LEU A 4 -1.02 -16.08 -0.97
CA LEU A 4 -0.46 -14.83 -0.44
C LEU A 4 -1.03 -14.46 0.94
N ILE A 5 -2.33 -14.71 1.16
CA ILE A 5 -2.97 -14.45 2.46
C ILE A 5 -2.38 -15.37 3.54
N ARG A 6 -2.12 -16.65 3.22
CA ARG A 6 -1.43 -17.57 4.14
C ARG A 6 -0.04 -17.08 4.54
N LEU A 7 0.72 -16.51 3.59
CA LEU A 7 2.07 -16.02 3.87
C LEU A 7 2.04 -14.78 4.76
N TYR A 8 1.08 -13.86 4.54
CA TYR A 8 0.88 -12.70 5.41
C TYR A 8 0.51 -13.11 6.84
N GLN A 9 -0.49 -13.99 6.99
CA GLN A 9 -0.92 -14.51 8.30
C GLN A 9 0.19 -15.25 9.05
N ALA A 10 1.13 -15.87 8.32
CA ALA A 10 2.30 -16.54 8.88
C ALA A 10 3.49 -15.60 9.16
N GLY A 11 3.33 -14.27 8.98
CA GLY A 11 4.40 -13.28 9.14
C GLY A 11 5.51 -13.35 8.08
N LYS A 12 5.31 -14.12 7.01
CA LYS A 12 6.32 -14.36 5.95
C LYS A 12 6.17 -13.42 4.74
N PHE A 13 5.13 -12.59 4.73
CA PHE A 13 4.90 -11.62 3.66
C PHE A 13 4.25 -10.34 4.22
N PRO A 14 5.05 -9.42 4.78
CA PRO A 14 4.57 -8.20 5.45
C PRO A 14 4.19 -7.12 4.43
N PHE A 15 3.21 -7.39 3.57
CA PHE A 15 2.84 -6.51 2.46
C PHE A 15 2.24 -5.17 2.90
N ASP A 16 1.78 -5.10 4.14
CA ASP A 16 1.16 -3.98 4.83
C ASP A 16 2.18 -2.94 5.32
N THR A 17 3.43 -3.34 5.54
CA THR A 17 4.48 -2.47 6.12
C THR A 17 4.92 -1.31 5.24
N PHE A 18 4.64 -1.37 3.93
CA PHE A 18 4.99 -0.33 2.96
C PHE A 18 3.76 0.31 2.30
N ILE A 19 2.57 0.06 2.86
CA ILE A 19 1.34 0.71 2.42
C ILE A 19 1.27 2.11 3.05
N LYS A 20 1.00 3.11 2.21
CA LYS A 20 0.59 4.43 2.68
C LYS A 20 -0.82 4.72 2.19
N THR A 21 -1.69 5.09 3.10
CA THR A 21 -3.09 5.39 2.79
C THR A 21 -3.26 6.87 2.49
N TYR A 22 -4.08 7.16 1.49
CA TYR A 22 -4.49 8.51 1.11
C TYR A 22 -6.01 8.54 1.04
N LYS A 23 -6.62 9.68 1.28
CA LYS A 23 -8.02 9.85 0.93
C LYS A 23 -8.16 9.86 -0.59
N PHE A 24 -9.33 9.49 -1.09
CA PHE A 24 -9.62 9.51 -2.53
C PHE A 24 -9.44 10.91 -3.14
N GLU A 25 -9.82 11.95 -2.38
CA GLU A 25 -9.62 13.36 -2.76
C GLU A 25 -8.14 13.75 -2.94
N ASP A 26 -7.21 13.03 -2.30
CA ASP A 26 -5.76 13.31 -2.32
C ASP A 26 -5.01 12.53 -3.42
N ILE A 27 -5.71 12.04 -4.44
CA ILE A 27 -5.12 11.19 -5.50
C ILE A 27 -3.88 11.78 -6.16
N GLN A 28 -3.86 13.10 -6.39
CA GLN A 28 -2.70 13.76 -7.00
C GLN A 28 -1.46 13.71 -6.09
N GLN A 29 -1.65 13.82 -4.77
CA GLN A 29 -0.55 13.70 -3.81
C GLN A 29 -0.03 12.26 -3.76
N ALA A 30 -0.92 11.27 -3.82
CA ALA A 30 -0.55 9.86 -3.86
C ALA A 30 0.30 9.51 -5.08
N VAL A 31 -0.04 10.06 -6.25
CA VAL A 31 0.74 9.92 -7.49
C VAL A 31 2.12 10.56 -7.34
N LYS A 32 2.17 11.83 -6.93
CA LYS A 32 3.44 12.56 -6.76
C LYS A 32 4.39 11.86 -5.78
N ASP A 33 3.90 11.43 -4.62
CA ASP A 33 4.72 10.72 -3.63
C ASP A 33 5.23 9.37 -4.17
N THR A 34 4.53 8.75 -5.12
CA THR A 34 4.99 7.52 -5.76
C THR A 34 6.08 7.81 -6.78
N GLU A 35 5.91 8.84 -7.62
CA GLU A 35 6.90 9.27 -8.62
C GLU A 35 8.21 9.74 -7.97
N GLU A 36 8.12 10.43 -6.83
CA GLU A 36 9.28 10.89 -6.06
C GLU A 36 9.90 9.78 -5.19
N GLY A 37 9.36 8.55 -5.23
CA GLY A 37 9.86 7.40 -4.47
C GLY A 37 9.61 7.48 -2.96
N ARG A 38 8.77 8.42 -2.50
CA ARG A 38 8.39 8.57 -1.09
C ARG A 38 7.41 7.49 -0.63
N THR A 39 6.64 6.93 -1.55
CA THR A 39 5.67 5.87 -1.30
C THR A 39 5.87 4.71 -2.25
N ILE A 40 5.95 3.49 -1.70
CA ILE A 40 6.07 2.25 -2.50
C ILE A 40 4.69 1.76 -2.96
N LYS A 41 3.69 1.78 -2.07
CA LYS A 41 2.33 1.31 -2.39
C LYS A 41 1.26 2.25 -1.82
N PRO A 42 0.78 3.23 -2.62
CA PRO A 42 -0.35 4.05 -2.22
C PRO A 42 -1.65 3.24 -2.26
N VAL A 43 -2.51 3.43 -1.26
CA VAL A 43 -3.89 2.89 -1.24
C VAL A 43 -4.85 4.05 -1.03
N LEU A 44 -5.79 4.23 -1.94
CA LEU A 44 -6.83 5.25 -1.81
C LEU A 44 -8.00 4.68 -0.99
N LEU A 45 -8.42 5.44 0.01
CA LEU A 45 -9.59 5.16 0.85
C LEU A 45 -10.72 6.12 0.46
N MET A 46 -11.95 5.60 0.38
CA MET A 46 -13.16 6.38 0.10
C MET A 46 -13.64 7.13 1.35
#